data_AF-A0A7J9K2I0-F1
#
_entry.id   AF-A0A7J9K2I0-F1
#
_cell.length_a   1.000
_cell.length_b   1.000
_cell.length_c   1.000
_cell.angle_alpha   90.00
_cell.angle_beta   90.00
_cell.angle_gamma   90.00
#
_symmetry.space_group_name_H-M   'P 1'
#
loop_
_entity.id
_entity.type
_entity.pdbx_description
1 polymer ?
#
loop_
_entity_poly.entity_id
_entity_poly.type
_entity_poly.pdbx_seq_one_letter_code
_entity_poly.pdbx_strand_id
1 'polypeptide(L)'
;MDEVVTRDTRNASAGGMLWDQLGNWILGFNRYLGKCSPFEAELWGILDELFLLLNKGYKRATIQTDNLDVVQALTDIGLEDS
;
A
#
# COMPACT_ATOMS: atom_id res chain seq x y z
N MET A 1 7.34 -0.23 -22.32
CA MET A 1 6.77 1.08 -21.91
C MET A 1 7.95 1.90 -21.50
N ASP A 2 8.19 3.03 -22.19
CA ASP A 2 9.45 3.76 -22.06
C ASP A 2 9.55 4.51 -20.74
N GLU A 3 10.69 4.32 -20.09
CA GLU A 3 11.05 4.88 -18.80
C GLU A 3 11.70 6.25 -19.02
N VAL A 4 10.87 7.31 -18.95
CA VAL A 4 11.35 8.69 -18.94
C VAL A 4 11.67 9.08 -17.50
N VAL A 5 12.96 9.13 -17.18
CA VAL A 5 13.47 9.71 -15.93
C VAL A 5 13.49 11.24 -16.06
N THR A 6 12.47 11.90 -15.52
CA THR A 6 12.54 13.34 -15.22
C THR A 6 12.96 13.52 -13.76
N ARG A 7 14.22 13.93 -13.56
CA ARG A 7 14.72 14.41 -12.27
C ARG A 7 14.27 15.85 -12.09
N ASP A 8 13.29 16.10 -11.23
CA ASP A 8 13.37 17.11 -10.16
C ASP A 8 12.02 17.33 -9.44
N THR A 9 11.72 16.43 -8.51
CA THR A 9 11.28 16.69 -7.14
C THR A 9 11.18 15.31 -6.50
N ARG A 10 11.79 15.10 -5.33
CA ARG A 10 11.72 13.82 -4.59
C ARG A 10 10.31 13.62 -4.01
N ASN A 11 9.30 13.67 -4.85
CA ASN A 11 7.91 13.57 -4.48
C ASN A 11 7.48 12.14 -4.72
N ALA A 12 7.45 11.38 -3.65
CA ALA A 12 6.86 10.07 -3.59
C ALA A 12 5.33 10.19 -3.49
N SER A 13 4.66 9.24 -4.14
CA SER A 13 3.24 8.99 -4.01
C SER A 13 3.05 7.51 -3.74
N ALA A 14 2.18 7.18 -2.81
CA ALA A 14 1.69 5.82 -2.64
C ALA A 14 0.41 5.65 -3.44
N GLY A 15 0.26 4.53 -4.12
CA GLY A 15 -0.97 4.18 -4.80
C GLY A 15 -1.27 2.72 -4.60
N GLY A 16 -2.55 2.39 -4.62
CA GLY A 16 -3.00 1.03 -4.44
C GLY A 16 -4.36 0.80 -5.08
N MET A 17 -4.67 -0.48 -5.27
CA MET A 17 -5.91 -0.93 -5.90
C MET A 17 -6.60 -1.91 -4.98
N LEU A 18 -7.84 -1.61 -4.66
CA LEU A 18 -8.67 -2.45 -3.84
C LEU A 18 -9.60 -3.30 -4.71
N TRP A 19 -9.58 -4.60 -4.43
CA TRP A 19 -10.42 -5.60 -5.06
C TRP A 19 -11.28 -6.27 -3.99
N ASP A 20 -12.51 -6.65 -4.35
CA ASP A 20 -13.34 -7.47 -3.48
C ASP A 20 -12.91 -8.95 -3.54
N GLN A 21 -13.53 -9.77 -2.70
CA GLN A 21 -13.23 -11.21 -2.63
C GLN A 21 -13.64 -11.99 -3.89
N LEU A 22 -14.45 -11.39 -4.76
CA LEU A 22 -14.88 -11.95 -6.04
C LEU A 22 -13.99 -11.46 -7.21
N GLY A 23 -12.98 -10.63 -6.92
CA GLY A 23 -12.08 -10.05 -7.91
C GLY A 23 -12.65 -8.82 -8.62
N ASN A 24 -13.74 -8.23 -8.13
CA ASN A 24 -14.25 -6.98 -8.67
C ASN A 24 -13.44 -5.80 -8.13
N TRP A 25 -13.11 -4.85 -9.01
CA TRP A 25 -12.48 -3.61 -8.61
C TRP A 25 -13.42 -2.78 -7.75
N ILE A 26 -13.00 -2.44 -6.53
CA ILE A 26 -13.75 -1.57 -5.61
C ILE A 26 -13.34 -0.11 -5.85
N LEU A 27 -12.03 0.15 -5.91
CA LEU A 27 -11.45 1.49 -5.83
C LEU A 27 -9.95 1.45 -6.15
N GLY A 28 -9.43 2.52 -6.75
CA GLY A 28 -8.00 2.84 -6.73
C GLY A 28 -7.78 4.15 -5.99
N PHE A 29 -6.72 4.24 -5.19
CA PHE A 29 -6.35 5.49 -4.49
C PHE A 29 -4.91 5.87 -4.82
N ASN A 30 -4.63 7.15 -4.70
CA ASN A 30 -3.31 7.71 -4.80
C ASN A 30 -3.16 8.77 -3.71
N ARG A 31 -2.15 8.61 -2.87
CA ARG A 31 -1.76 9.58 -1.85
C ARG A 31 -0.43 10.20 -2.24
N TYR A 32 -0.41 11.53 -2.29
CA TYR A 32 0.84 12.28 -2.34
C TYR A 32 1.51 12.26 -0.97
N LEU A 33 2.75 11.77 -0.90
CA LEU A 33 3.52 11.61 0.34
C LEU A 33 4.69 12.60 0.48
N GLY A 34 4.95 13.41 -0.54
CA GLY A 34 6.10 14.32 -0.51
C GLY A 34 7.42 13.54 -0.50
N LYS A 35 8.40 13.91 0.33
CA LYS A 35 9.69 13.19 0.39
C LYS A 35 9.58 11.97 1.31
N CYS A 36 9.46 10.78 0.74
CA CYS A 36 9.60 9.54 1.47
C CYS A 36 10.38 8.49 0.67
N SER A 37 10.90 7.49 1.36
CA SER A 37 11.50 6.30 0.76
C SER A 37 10.42 5.41 0.12
N PRO A 38 10.79 4.53 -0.82
CA PRO A 38 9.87 3.54 -1.39
C PRO A 38 9.19 2.68 -0.31
N PHE A 39 9.94 2.27 0.71
CA PHE A 39 9.43 1.51 1.85
C PHE A 39 8.34 2.28 2.62
N GLU A 40 8.61 3.55 2.96
CA GLU A 40 7.61 4.40 3.62
C GLU A 40 6.39 4.62 2.73
N ALA A 41 6.58 4.80 1.43
CA ALA A 41 5.47 4.98 0.50
C ALA A 41 4.51 3.79 0.52
N GLU A 42 5.05 2.59 0.40
CA GLU A 42 4.23 1.38 0.42
C GLU A 42 3.53 1.16 1.76
N LEU A 43 4.22 1.37 2.88
CA LEU A 43 3.61 1.19 4.20
C LEU A 43 2.45 2.17 4.42
N TRP A 44 2.60 3.42 3.98
CA TRP A 44 1.50 4.40 4.00
C TRP A 44 0.35 4.00 3.07
N GLY A 45 0.65 3.43 1.90
CA GLY A 45 -0.36 2.91 0.98
C GLY A 45 -1.20 1.79 1.60
N ILE A 46 -0.54 0.82 2.22
CA ILE A 46 -1.20 -0.31 2.89
C ILE A 46 -2.04 0.15 4.08
N LEU A 47 -1.53 1.09 4.87
CA LEU A 47 -2.28 1.65 6.00
C LEU A 47 -3.57 2.32 5.53
N ASP A 48 -3.52 3.07 4.44
CA ASP A 48 -4.69 3.69 3.83
C ASP A 48 -5.70 2.67 3.30
N GLU A 49 -5.23 1.60 2.65
CA GLU A 49 -6.09 0.48 2.21
C GLU A 49 -6.81 -0.16 3.38
N LEU A 50 -6.09 -0.43 4.46
CA LEU A 50 -6.66 -1.02 5.67
C LEU A 50 -7.71 -0.10 6.29
N PHE A 51 -7.43 1.19 6.46
CA PHE A 51 -8.41 2.13 6.98
C PHE A 51 -9.65 2.21 6.11
N LEU A 52 -9.48 2.19 4.79
CA LEU A 52 -10.60 2.25 3.86
C LEU A 52 -11.45 0.97 3.90
N LEU A 53 -10.82 -0.19 4.01
CA LEU A 53 -11.48 -1.47 4.19
C LEU A 53 -12.26 -1.52 5.50
N LEU A 54 -11.65 -1.09 6.61
CA LEU A 54 -12.29 -1.02 7.92
C LEU A 54 -13.49 -0.06 7.90
N ASN A 55 -13.34 1.12 7.29
CA ASN A 55 -14.44 2.10 7.15
C ASN A 55 -15.59 1.56 6.30
N LYS A 56 -15.32 0.65 5.36
CA LYS A 56 -16.35 -0.06 4.57
C LYS A 56 -16.94 -1.28 5.30
N GLY A 57 -16.45 -1.61 6.49
CA GLY A 57 -16.94 -2.72 7.31
C GLY A 57 -16.33 -4.08 6.98
N TYR A 58 -15.27 -4.12 6.16
CA TYR A 58 -14.55 -5.37 5.91
C TYR A 58 -13.74 -5.77 7.14
N LYS A 59 -13.88 -7.03 7.56
CA LYS A 59 -13.17 -7.60 8.71
C LYS A 59 -11.91 -8.39 8.34
N ARG A 60 -11.71 -8.63 7.04
CA ARG A 60 -10.62 -9.43 6.50
C ARG A 60 -10.12 -8.76 5.23
N ALA A 61 -8.81 -8.60 5.15
CA ALA A 61 -8.11 -8.02 4.02
C ALA A 61 -6.93 -8.93 3.67
N THR A 62 -6.63 -9.06 2.38
CA THR A 62 -5.38 -9.65 1.92
C THR A 62 -4.56 -8.52 1.32
N ILE A 63 -3.38 -8.27 1.88
CA ILE A 63 -2.45 -7.28 1.38
C ILE A 63 -1.50 -7.98 0.41
N GLN A 64 -1.32 -7.40 -0.78
CA GLN A 64 -0.34 -7.86 -1.75
C GLN A 64 0.62 -6.71 -2.06
N THR A 65 1.89 -6.89 -1.71
CA THR A 65 3.00 -5.97 -2.01
C THR A 65 4.12 -6.76 -2.69
N ASP A 66 4.82 -6.13 -3.62
CA ASP A 66 6.03 -6.66 -4.26
C ASP A 66 7.31 -6.33 -3.50
N ASN A 67 7.20 -5.64 -2.35
CA ASN A 67 8.31 -5.24 -1.51
C ASN A 67 8.50 -6.22 -0.34
N LEU A 68 9.56 -7.02 -0.45
CA LEU A 68 9.92 -8.02 0.55
C LEU A 68 10.18 -7.41 1.94
N ASP A 69 10.72 -6.20 2.01
CA ASP A 69 10.99 -5.54 3.30
C ASP A 69 9.67 -5.24 4.03
N VAL A 70 8.64 -4.82 3.28
CA VAL A 70 7.30 -4.56 3.83
C VAL A 70 6.60 -5.86 4.24
N VAL A 71 6.73 -6.93 3.45
CA VAL A 71 6.21 -8.27 3.81
C VAL A 71 6.84 -8.75 5.11
N GLN A 72 8.15 -8.62 5.25
CA GLN A 72 8.87 -9.03 6.47
C GLN A 72 8.38 -8.22 7.68
N ALA A 73 8.33 -6.88 7.56
CA ALA A 73 7.87 -6.02 8.64
C ALA A 73 6.44 -6.35 9.10
N LEU A 74 5.51 -6.57 8.16
CA LEU A 74 4.12 -6.93 8.50
C LEU A 74 4.00 -8.33 9.10
N THR A 75 4.85 -9.27 8.67
CA THR A 75 4.89 -10.62 9.23
C THR A 75 5.40 -10.60 10.67
N ASP A 76 6.47 -9.84 10.94
CA ASP A 76 7.07 -9.72 12.27
C ASP A 76 6.09 -9.12 13.29
N ILE A 77 5.31 -8.10 12.88
CA ILE A 77 4.24 -7.52 13.71
C ILE A 77 3.19 -8.57 14.08
N GLY A 78 2.83 -9.48 13.17
CA GLY A 78 1.86 -10.54 13.44
C GLY A 78 2.37 -11.66 14.34
N LEU A 79 3.69 -11.75 14.57
CA LEU A 79 4.31 -12.76 15.42
C LEU A 79 4.48 -12.31 16.88
N GLU A 80 4.43 -11.00 17.17
CA GLU A 80 4.52 -10.49 18.54
C GLU A 80 3.25 -10.76 19.38
N ASP A 81 2.12 -11.06 18.73
CA ASP A 81 0.84 -11.38 19.38
C ASP A 81 0.62 -12.91 19.61
N SER A 82 1.62 -13.76 19.40
CA SER A 82 1.53 -15.23 19.56
C SER A 82 2.12 -15.78 20.86
#